data_AF-A0A7C3CHW7-F1
#
_entry.id   AF-A0A7C3CHW7-F1
#
_cell.length_a   1.000
_cell.length_b   1.000
_cell.length_c   1.000
_cell.angle_alpha   90.00
_cell.angle_beta   90.00
_cell.angle_gamma   90.00
#
_symmetry.space_group_name_H-M   'P 1'
#
loop_
_entity.id
_entity.type
_entity.pdbx_description
1 polymer ?
#
loop_
_entity_poly.entity_id
_entity_poly.type
_entity_poly.pdbx_seq_one_letter_code
_entity_poly.pdbx_strand_id
1 'polypeptide(L)' 'MQKSVSTSSDYRYQSFLIRLWQDGERSQWRGSTKHVVTGEVLFFDNLENLFIYLLSQTEGAENVSD' A
#
# COMPACT_ATOMS: atom_id res chain seq x y z
N MET A 1 30.14 23.68 -19.78
CA MET A 1 30.12 22.32 -19.18
C MET A 1 28.73 22.09 -18.62
N GLN A 2 27.88 21.36 -19.35
CA GLN A 2 26.55 20.97 -18.85
C GLN A 2 26.71 19.83 -17.83
N LYS A 3 26.08 19.99 -16.67
CA LYS A 3 25.98 18.96 -15.64
C LYS A 3 24.83 18.04 -16.03
N SER A 4 25.13 16.87 -16.57
CA SER A 4 24.14 15.83 -16.86
C SER A 4 23.63 15.28 -15.54
N VAL A 5 22.46 15.73 -15.09
CA VAL A 5 21.72 15.06 -14.02
C VAL A 5 20.96 13.91 -14.68
N SER A 6 21.43 12.68 -14.49
CA SER A 6 20.65 11.48 -14.78
C SER A 6 19.49 11.41 -13.77
N THR A 7 18.28 11.73 -14.24
CA THR A 7 17.05 11.74 -13.46
C THR A 7 16.63 10.33 -13.03
N SER A 8 16.36 10.23 -11.73
CA SER A 8 15.61 9.22 -10.96
C SER A 8 15.88 7.73 -11.21
N SER A 9 16.55 7.09 -10.24
CA SER A 9 16.12 5.75 -9.83
C SER A 9 14.66 5.83 -9.36
N ASP A 10 13.74 5.23 -10.10
CA ASP A 10 12.33 5.06 -9.72
C ASP A 10 12.26 4.18 -8.45
N TYR A 11 12.47 4.81 -7.30
CA TYR A 11 12.17 4.16 -6.03
C TYR A 11 10.65 4.03 -5.94
N ARG A 12 10.14 2.81 -6.07
CA ARG A 12 8.72 2.49 -5.83
C ARG A 12 8.41 2.71 -4.35
N TYR A 13 8.01 3.92 -4.00
CA TYR A 13 7.63 4.33 -2.66
C TYR A 13 6.10 4.30 -2.51
N GLN A 14 5.62 3.53 -1.54
CA GLN A 14 4.20 3.41 -1.20
C GLN A 14 3.99 3.89 0.25
N SER A 15 2.94 4.67 0.50
CA SER A 15 2.64 5.21 1.83
C SER A 15 1.15 5.18 2.11
N PHE A 16 0.78 4.62 3.25
CA PHE A 16 -0.62 4.40 3.65
C PHE A 16 -0.86 4.88 5.08
N LEU A 17 -2.02 5.48 5.32
CA LEU A 17 -2.60 5.58 6.66
C LEU A 17 -3.45 4.32 6.91
N ILE A 18 -3.13 3.60 7.97
CA ILE A 18 -3.89 2.41 8.41
C ILE A 18 -4.79 2.80 9.58
N ARG A 19 -6.05 2.40 9.52
CA ARG A 19 -7.00 2.49 10.65
C ARG A 19 -7.51 1.09 10.95
N LEU A 20 -7.50 0.71 12.22
CA LEU A 20 -7.99 -0.57 12.71
C LEU A 20 -9.09 -0.31 13.73
N TRP A 21 -10.15 -1.11 13.70
CA TRP A 21 -11.25 -0.99 14.66
C TRP A 21 -11.95 -2.34 14.88
N GLN A 22 -12.73 -2.41 15.95
CA GLN A 22 -13.71 -3.46 16.21
C GLN A 22 -15.07 -2.80 16.42
N ASP A 23 -16.15 -3.40 15.91
CA ASP A 23 -17.51 -2.89 16.10
C ASP A 23 -18.07 -3.21 17.51
N GLY A 24 -17.32 -3.96 18.32
CA GLY A 24 -17.67 -4.37 19.68
C GLY A 24 -16.53 -5.15 20.34
N GLU A 25 -16.61 -5.35 21.66
CA GLU A 25 -15.53 -5.89 22.50
C GLU A 25 -15.05 -7.31 22.09
N ARG A 26 -15.88 -8.07 21.36
CA ARG A 26 -15.58 -9.42 20.86
C ARG A 26 -15.68 -9.56 19.34
N SER A 27 -15.86 -8.44 18.64
CA SER A 27 -15.99 -8.44 17.18
C SER A 27 -14.63 -8.68 16.52
N GLN A 28 -14.63 -9.20 15.30
CA GLN A 28 -13.39 -9.31 14.52
C GLN A 28 -12.78 -7.93 14.26
N TRP A 29 -11.44 -7.84 14.26
CA TRP A 29 -10.75 -6.63 13.85
C TRP A 29 -10.91 -6.40 12.34
N ARG A 30 -11.36 -5.20 12.00
CA ARG A 30 -11.47 -4.67 10.64
C ARG A 30 -10.40 -3.62 10.43
N GLY A 31 -10.17 -3.26 9.18
CA GLY A 31 -9.22 -2.20 8.86
C GLY A 31 -9.55 -1.46 7.58
N SER A 32 -8.89 -0.33 7.39
CA SER A 32 -8.88 0.40 6.13
C SER A 32 -7.49 0.93 5.85
N THR A 33 -7.11 0.97 4.58
CA THR A 33 -5.95 1.71 4.11
C THR A 33 -6.42 2.99 3.44
N LYS A 34 -5.68 4.09 3.63
CA LYS A 34 -5.78 5.28 2.79
C LYS A 34 -4.42 5.55 2.17
N HIS A 35 -4.32 5.45 0.85
CA HIS A 35 -3.10 5.78 0.13
C HIS A 35 -2.83 7.29 0.24
N VAL A 36 -1.62 7.68 0.66
CA VAL A 36 -1.31 9.09 0.97
C VAL A 36 -1.28 9.96 -0.28
N VAL A 37 -0.76 9.44 -1.40
CA VAL A 37 -0.70 10.18 -2.69
C VAL A 37 -2.05 10.24 -3.40
N THR A 38 -2.68 9.10 -3.70
CA THR A 38 -3.93 9.05 -4.47
C THR A 38 -5.17 9.41 -3.64
N GLY A 39 -5.08 9.32 -2.31
CA GLY A 39 -6.21 9.48 -1.41
C GLY A 39 -7.19 8.30 -1.42
N GLU A 40 -6.93 7.26 -2.21
CA GLU A 40 -7.77 6.07 -2.32
C GLU A 40 -7.94 5.39 -0.98
N VAL A 41 -9.18 4.97 -0.67
CA VAL A 41 -9.52 4.29 0.57
C VAL A 41 -10.09 2.92 0.26
N LEU A 42 -9.53 1.89 0.88
CA LEU A 42 -10.02 0.51 0.81
C LEU A 42 -10.35 0.01 2.21
N PHE A 43 -11.47 -0.71 2.34
CA PHE A 43 -11.95 -1.30 3.58
C PHE A 43 -11.78 -2.82 3.55
N PHE A 44 -11.46 -3.39 4.72
CA PHE A 44 -11.18 -4.79 4.89
C PHE A 44 -11.99 -5.34 6.07
N ASP A 45 -12.72 -6.42 5.82
CA ASP A 45 -13.54 -7.11 6.83
C ASP A 45 -12.69 -7.89 7.85
N ASN A 46 -11.42 -8.12 7.55
CA ASN A 46 -10.47 -8.80 8.41
C ASN A 46 -9.03 -8.33 8.14
N LEU A 47 -8.13 -8.59 9.08
CA LEU A 47 -6.72 -8.17 8.98
C LEU A 47 -5.92 -8.99 7.96
N GLU A 48 -6.30 -10.23 7.70
CA GLU A 48 -5.61 -11.09 6.71
C GLU A 48 -5.69 -10.48 5.31
N ASN A 49 -6.87 -10.08 4.87
CA ASN A 49 -7.08 -9.40 3.59
C ASN A 49 -6.36 -8.06 3.51
N LEU A 50 -6.28 -7.31 4.63
CA LEU A 50 -5.51 -6.07 4.69
C LEU A 50 -4.02 -6.34 4.46
N PHE A 51 -3.46 -7.35 5.11
CA PHE A 51 -2.05 -7.68 4.96
C PHE A 51 -1.73 -8.28 3.59
N ILE A 52 -2.61 -9.10 3.02
CA ILE A 52 -2.50 -9.59 1.63
C ILE A 52 -2.46 -8.40 0.65
N TYR A 53 -3.32 -7.40 0.85
CA TYR A 53 -3.30 -6.19 0.04
C TYR A 53 -1.97 -5.44 0.19
N LEU A 54 -1.51 -5.17 1.41
CA LEU A 54 -0.24 -4.46 1.61
C LEU A 54 0.95 -5.21 1.01
N LEU A 55 0.95 -6.54 1.12
CA LEU A 55 1.97 -7.38 0.50
C LEU A 55 1.95 -7.22 -1.02
N SER A 56 0.78 -7.29 -1.67
CA SER A 56 0.65 -7.13 -3.12
C SER A 56 1.05 -5.75 -3.64
N GLN A 57 1.01 -4.71 -2.80
CA GLN A 57 1.53 -3.37 -3.16
C GLN A 57 3.06 -3.28 -3.14
N THR A 58 3.73 -4.26 -2.54
CA THR A 58 5.20 -4.28 -2.36
C THR A 58 5.90 -5.37 -3.15
N GLU A 59 5.17 -6.43 -3.51
CA GLU A 59 5.62 -7.39 -4.50
C GLU A 59 5.69 -6.67 -5.84
N GLY A 60 6.91 -6.53 -6.36
CA GLY A 60 7.13 -5.79 -7.59
C GLY A 60 6.30 -6.41 -8.72
N ALA A 61 5.71 -5.59 -9.58
CA ALA A 61 5.35 -6.04 -10.91
C ALA A 61 6.59 -6.70 -11.50
N GLU A 62 6.62 -8.03 -11.56
CA GLU A 62 7.67 -8.74 -12.25
C GLU A 62 7.63 -8.24 -13.69
N ASN A 63 8.72 -7.64 -14.14
CA ASN A 63 8.89 -7.35 -15.56
C ASN A 63 8.91 -8.71 -16.26
N VAL A 64 7.76 -9.13 -16.79
CA VAL A 64 7.72 -10.17 -17.81
C VAL A 64 8.38 -9.56 -19.05
N SER A 65 9.68 -9.77 -19.17
CA SER A 65 10.41 -9.60 -20.41
C SER A 65 10.36 -10.93 -21.15
N ASP A 66 9.58 -10.98 -22.23
CA ASP A 66 9.72 -11.95 -23.33
C ASP A 66 11.05 -11.75 -24.08
#